data_AF-A0A392UG82-F1
#
_entry.id   AF-A0A392UG82-F1
#
_cell.length_a   1.000
_cell.length_b   1.000
_cell.length_c   1.000
_cell.angle_alpha   90.00
_cell.angle_beta   90.00
_cell.angle_gamma   90.00
#
_symmetry.space_group_name_H-M   'P 1'
#
loop_
_entity.id
_entity.type
_entity.pdbx_description
1 polymer ?
#
loop_
_entity_poly.entity_id
_entity_poly.type
_entity_poly.pdbx_seq_one_letter_code
_entity_poly.pdbx_strand_id
1 'polypeptide(L)' 'MCLVPDVVIPAKFKAPEFEKYKGLSCPKDHLIMFCRKMASHAHNDKLLIHCFQDSLCGASLN' A
#
# COMPACT_ATOMS: atom_id res chain seq x y z
N MET A 1 -5.09 8.67 9.14
CA MET A 1 -5.28 9.87 8.28
C MET A 1 -4.74 9.49 6.91
N CYS A 2 -5.52 9.62 5.85
CA CYS A 2 -5.04 9.36 4.50
C CYS A 2 -4.19 10.57 4.07
N LEU A 3 -2.92 10.37 3.71
CA LEU A 3 -2.02 11.48 3.36
C LEU A 3 -2.21 11.96 1.92
N VAL A 4 -3.04 11.26 1.12
CA VAL A 4 -3.26 11.57 -0.30
C VAL A 4 -4.68 12.08 -0.51
N PRO A 5 -4.90 13.40 -0.61
CA PRO A 5 -6.20 13.93 -1.05
C PRO A 5 -6.51 13.50 -2.50
N ASP A 6 -7.80 13.36 -2.81
CA ASP A 6 -8.31 13.05 -4.15
C ASP A 6 -7.82 11.71 -4.72
N VAL A 7 -7.70 10.67 -3.88
CA VAL A 7 -7.54 9.30 -4.39
C VAL A 7 -8.84 8.86 -5.05
N VAL A 8 -8.77 8.46 -6.33
CA VAL A 8 -9.90 7.86 -7.03
C VAL A 8 -9.75 6.35 -6.93
N ILE A 9 -10.59 5.72 -6.10
CA ILE A 9 -10.64 4.26 -6.01
C ILE A 9 -11.54 3.72 -7.13
N PRO A 10 -11.03 2.86 -8.03
CA PRO A 10 -11.85 2.26 -9.07
C PRO A 10 -13.04 1.49 -8.49
N ALA A 11 -14.21 1.56 -9.12
CA ALA A 11 -15.44 0.94 -8.60
C ALA A 11 -15.34 -0.60 -8.41
N LYS A 12 -14.41 -1.27 -9.10
CA LYS A 12 -14.16 -2.72 -9.00
C LYS A 12 -12.91 -3.05 -8.18
N PHE A 13 -12.30 -2.06 -7.53
CA PHE A 13 -11.11 -2.27 -6.74
C PHE A 13 -11.44 -3.12 -5.51
N LYS A 14 -10.69 -4.21 -5.34
CA LYS A 14 -10.64 -4.97 -4.11
C LYS A 14 -9.29 -4.70 -3.48
N ALA A 15 -9.30 -4.14 -2.27
CA ALA A 15 -8.08 -3.94 -1.51
C ALA A 15 -7.36 -5.28 -1.35
N PRO A 16 -6.09 -5.40 -1.76
CA PRO A 16 -5.33 -6.61 -1.50
C PRO A 16 -5.10 -6.75 0.00
N GLU A 17 -5.16 -7.98 0.50
CA GLU A 17 -4.72 -8.27 1.86
C GLU A 17 -3.19 -8.25 1.92
N PHE A 18 -2.65 -7.48 2.85
CA PHE A 18 -1.22 -7.40 3.13
C PHE A 18 -0.96 -7.85 4.56
N GLU A 19 0.13 -8.57 4.77
CA GLU A 19 0.72 -8.60 6.10
C GLU A 19 1.26 -7.20 6.38
N LYS A 20 0.76 -6.55 7.45
CA LYS A 20 1.18 -5.19 7.75
C LYS A 20 2.64 -5.17 8.18
N TYR A 21 3.41 -4.25 7.60
CA TYR A 21 4.81 -4.06 7.97
C TYR A 21 4.92 -3.47 9.37
N LYS A 22 5.50 -4.24 10.30
CA LYS A 22 5.67 -3.86 11.71
C LYS A 22 7.04 -3.24 12.02
N GLY A 23 7.89 -3.01 11.02
CA GLY A 23 9.27 -2.54 11.23
C GLY A 23 10.25 -3.63 11.69
N LEU A 24 9.78 -4.88 11.87
CA LEU A 24 10.60 -5.99 12.37
C LEU A 24 11.18 -6.88 11.25
N SER A 25 10.55 -6.88 10.08
CA SER A 25 10.99 -7.63 8.91
C SER A 25 11.80 -6.77 7.94
N CYS A 26 12.41 -7.39 6.94
CA CYS A 26 13.19 -6.67 5.92
C CYS A 26 12.28 -5.74 5.09
N PRO A 27 12.56 -4.42 5.02
CA PRO A 27 11.77 -3.48 4.22
C PRO A 27 11.71 -3.85 2.73
N LYS A 28 12.80 -4.43 2.20
CA LYS A 28 12.90 -4.82 0.79
C LYS A 28 11.92 -5.93 0.44
N ASP A 29 11.75 -6.91 1.32
CA ASP A 29 10.83 -8.03 1.09
C ASP A 29 9.38 -7.55 1.11
N HIS A 30 9.05 -6.60 2.00
CA HIS A 30 7.75 -5.94 2.01
C HIS A 30 7.47 -5.20 0.70
N LEU A 31 8.45 -4.43 0.20
CA LEU A 31 8.31 -3.72 -1.08
C LEU A 31 8.11 -4.69 -2.27
N ILE A 32 8.87 -5.79 -2.32
CA ILE A 32 8.71 -6.80 -3.38
C ILE A 32 7.31 -7.42 -3.34
N MET A 33 6.83 -7.80 -2.14
CA MET A 33 5.48 -8.34 -1.96
C MET A 33 4.42 -7.31 -2.40
N PHE A 34 4.57 -6.06 -1.96
CA PHE A 34 3.65 -4.98 -2.27
C PHE A 34 3.55 -4.76 -3.78
N CYS A 35 4.69 -4.59 -4.46
CA CYS A 35 4.73 -4.40 -5.91
C CYS A 35 4.07 -5.56 -6.68
N ARG A 36 4.28 -6.81 -6.23
CA ARG A 36 3.64 -7.98 -6.85
C ARG A 36 2.12 -7.94 -6.71
N LYS A 37 1.60 -7.63 -5.53
CA LYS A 37 0.15 -7.55 -5.27
C LYS A 37 -0.52 -6.37 -5.98
N MET A 38 0.21 -5.28 -6.21
CA MET A 38 -0.30 -4.06 -6.83
C MET A 38 0.02 -3.92 -8.32
N ALA A 39 0.59 -4.95 -8.98
CA ALA A 39 1.06 -4.87 -10.36
C ALA A 39 -0.03 -4.43 -11.36
N SER A 40 -1.29 -4.83 -11.15
CA SER A 40 -2.43 -4.40 -11.99
C SER A 40 -2.77 -2.91 -11.88
N HIS A 41 -2.23 -2.23 -10.88
CA HIS A 41 -2.45 -0.83 -10.56
C HIS A 41 -1.16 0.01 -10.67
N ALA A 42 -0.13 -0.51 -11.36
CA ALA A 42 1.19 0.10 -11.48
C ALA A 42 1.19 1.55 -12.03
N HIS A 43 0.11 1.99 -12.68
CA HIS A 43 -0.04 3.31 -13.27
C HIS A 43 -0.94 4.26 -12.45
N ASN A 44 -1.41 3.85 -11.26
CA ASN A 44 -2.25 4.67 -10.39
C ASN A 44 -1.50 5.01 -9.10
N ASP A 45 -0.58 5.97 -9.19
CA ASP A 45 0.32 6.35 -8.10
C ASP A 45 -0.42 6.70 -6.80
N LYS A 46 -1.53 7.43 -6.90
CA LYS A 46 -2.32 7.81 -5.71
C LYS A 46 -2.89 6.57 -5.01
N LEU A 47 -3.40 5.61 -5.77
CA LEU A 47 -3.89 4.34 -5.22
C LEU A 47 -2.75 3.50 -4.63
N LEU A 48 -1.59 3.47 -5.30
CA LEU A 48 -0.39 2.79 -4.79
C LEU A 48 0.05 3.38 -3.45
N ILE A 49 0.15 4.71 -3.34
CA ILE A 49 0.55 5.39 -2.10
C ILE A 49 -0.47 5.12 -0.99
N HIS A 50 -1.77 5.21 -1.28
CA HIS A 50 -2.83 4.89 -0.32
C HIS A 50 -2.72 3.45 0.20
N CYS A 51 -2.65 2.47 -0.70
CA CYS A 51 -2.56 1.07 -0.30
C CYS A 51 -1.24 0.76 0.41
N PHE A 52 -0.15 1.45 0.04
CA PHE A 52 1.12 1.30 0.73
C PHE A 52 1.00 1.77 2.17
N GLN A 53 0.38 2.92 2.43
CA GLN A 53 0.12 3.41 3.80
C GLN A 53 -0.69 2.40 4.62
N ASP A 54 -1.76 1.83 4.06
CA ASP A 54 -2.55 0.80 4.74
C ASP A 54 -1.77 -0.48 5.05
N SER A 55 -0.75 -0.78 4.23
CA SER A 55 0.14 -1.91 4.43
C SER A 55 1.16 -1.71 5.56
N LEU A 56 1.23 -0.51 6.16
CA LEU A 56 2.13 -0.22 7.28
C LEU A 56 1.40 -0.34 8.63
N CYS A 57 2.14 -0.64 9.69
CA CYS A 57 1.63 -0.70 11.06
C CYS A 57 2.26 0.40 11.95
N GLY A 58 1.43 1.02 12.79
CA GLY A 58 1.87 1.85 13.93
C GLY A 58 2.90 2.92 13.57
N ALA A 59 4.08 2.88 14.21
CA ALA A 59 5.16 3.86 14.07
C ALA A 59 5.71 4.06 12.64
N SER A 60 5.33 3.21 11.68
CA SER A 60 5.71 3.35 10.27
C SER A 60 4.80 4.31 9.48
N LEU A 61 3.71 4.81 10.07
CA LEU A 61 2.75 5.74 9.44
C LEU A 61 3.08 7.22 9.67
N ASN A 62 4.25 7.52 10.24
CA ASN A 62 4.64 8.86 10.67
C ASN A 62 5.43 9.61 9.59
#